data_AF-A0AAJ1JBH1-F1
#
_entry.id   AF-A0AAJ1JBH1-F1
#
_cell.length_a   1.000
_cell.length_b   1.000
_cell.length_c   1.000
_cell.angle_alpha   90.00
_cell.angle_beta   90.00
_cell.angle_gamma   90.00
#
_symmetry.space_group_name_H-M   'P 1'
#
loop_
_entity.id
_entity.type
_entity.pdbx_description
1 polymer ?
#
loop_
_entity_poly.entity_id
_entity_poly.type
_entity_poly.pdbx_seq_one_letter_code
_entity_poly.pdbx_strand_id
1 'polypeptide(L)'
;MIFDNFNEAVSYARRRRRDERKHFAVRQRKDRLYVTRLTDCKRPTWSTLDDLRFERYGVQPHPLVKLELSDTLLIIGLLASGLSQRNVANKFDVTRGAVRRLVNRVKRQHTVLPGIK
;
A
#
# COMPACT_ATOMS: atom_id res chain seq x y z
N MET A 1 -7.09 -13.79 -6.78
CA MET A 1 -7.78 -12.89 -7.73
C MET A 1 -6.83 -11.77 -8.11
N ILE A 2 -6.76 -11.45 -9.40
CA ILE A 2 -5.83 -10.46 -9.99
C ILE A 2 -6.66 -9.27 -10.49
N PHE A 3 -6.17 -8.05 -10.27
CA PHE A 3 -6.83 -6.80 -10.67
C PHE A 3 -5.84 -5.85 -11.33
N ASP A 4 -6.37 -4.98 -12.19
CA ASP A 4 -5.61 -3.88 -12.82
C ASP A 4 -5.95 -2.52 -12.20
N ASN A 5 -7.05 -2.46 -11.45
CA ASN A 5 -7.54 -1.25 -10.79
C ASN A 5 -7.53 -1.41 -9.26
N PHE A 6 -6.96 -0.42 -8.56
CA PHE A 6 -6.86 -0.44 -7.11
C PHE A 6 -8.22 -0.34 -6.40
N ASN A 7 -9.13 0.48 -6.88
CA ASN A 7 -10.46 0.62 -6.29
C ASN A 7 -11.28 -0.67 -6.45
N GLU A 8 -11.10 -1.40 -7.55
CA GLU A 8 -11.71 -2.72 -7.75
C GLU A 8 -11.12 -3.74 -6.79
N ALA A 9 -9.79 -3.79 -6.65
CA ALA A 9 -9.12 -4.66 -5.70
C ALA A 9 -9.56 -4.40 -4.25
N VAL A 10 -9.68 -3.14 -3.85
CA VAL A 10 -10.18 -2.71 -2.54
C VAL A 10 -11.64 -3.11 -2.34
N SER A 11 -12.49 -2.84 -3.33
CA SER A 11 -13.91 -3.20 -3.28
C SER A 11 -14.10 -4.70 -3.14
N TYR A 12 -13.33 -5.48 -3.88
CA TYR A 12 -13.30 -6.93 -3.77
C TYR A 12 -12.82 -7.41 -2.40
N ALA A 13 -11.72 -6.85 -1.88
CA ALA A 13 -11.19 -7.20 -0.56
C ALA A 13 -12.20 -6.89 0.55
N ARG A 14 -12.90 -5.76 0.46
CA ARG A 14 -13.96 -5.38 1.41
C ARG A 14 -15.17 -6.30 1.35
N ARG A 15 -15.59 -6.69 0.14
CA ARG A 15 -16.66 -7.68 -0.07
C ARG A 15 -16.29 -9.02 0.56
N ARG A 16 -15.12 -9.57 0.23
CA ARG A 16 -14.65 -10.83 0.83
C ARG A 16 -14.53 -10.77 2.35
N ARG A 17 -14.09 -9.65 2.91
CA ARG A 17 -14.07 -9.48 4.37
C ARG A 17 -15.46 -9.61 4.96
N ARG A 18 -16.47 -8.99 4.35
CA ARG A 18 -17.86 -9.08 4.80
C ARG A 18 -18.34 -10.53 4.76
N ASP A 19 -18.08 -11.22 3.66
CA ASP A 19 -18.59 -12.57 3.42
C ASP A 19 -17.88 -13.62 4.28
N GLU A 20 -16.56 -13.53 4.41
CA GLU A 20 -15.74 -14.53 5.13
C GLU A 20 -15.42 -14.15 6.58
N ARG A 21 -15.75 -12.94 7.02
CA ARG A 21 -15.36 -12.37 8.33
C ARG A 21 -13.85 -12.44 8.60
N LYS A 22 -13.04 -12.35 7.54
CA LYS A 22 -11.56 -12.38 7.59
C LYS A 22 -10.95 -11.10 7.00
N HIS A 23 -9.76 -10.74 7.42
CA HIS A 23 -9.05 -9.59 6.87
C HIS A 23 -8.22 -9.96 5.64
N PHE A 24 -8.25 -9.06 4.67
CA PHE A 24 -7.52 -9.16 3.40
C PHE A 24 -6.55 -8.00 3.22
N ALA A 25 -5.53 -8.25 2.42
CA ALA A 25 -4.51 -7.31 2.01
C ALA A 25 -4.54 -7.11 0.48
N VAL A 26 -4.26 -5.89 0.03
CA VAL A 26 -4.06 -5.57 -1.40
C VAL A 26 -2.57 -5.31 -1.62
N ARG A 27 -1.97 -6.09 -2.53
CA ARG A 27 -0.54 -6.01 -2.87
C ARG A 27 -0.36 -5.79 -4.34
N GLN A 28 0.72 -5.09 -4.71
CA GLN A 28 1.14 -5.00 -6.10
C GLN A 28 2.36 -5.90 -6.34
N ARG A 29 2.31 -6.66 -7.43
CA ARG A 29 3.46 -7.40 -7.96
C ARG A 29 3.53 -7.15 -9.47
N LYS A 30 4.61 -6.50 -9.91
CA LYS A 30 4.71 -5.94 -11.27
C LYS A 30 3.51 -5.00 -11.52
N ASP A 31 2.81 -5.16 -12.62
CA ASP A 31 1.69 -4.28 -13.00
C ASP A 31 0.32 -4.84 -12.57
N ARG A 32 0.31 -5.85 -11.69
CA ARG A 32 -0.90 -6.54 -11.28
C ARG A 32 -1.12 -6.41 -9.77
N LEU A 33 -2.38 -6.22 -9.39
CA LEU A 33 -2.82 -6.16 -8.01
C LEU A 33 -3.40 -7.50 -7.57
N TYR A 34 -3.07 -7.91 -6.35
CA TYR A 34 -3.46 -9.18 -5.78
C TYR A 34 -4.16 -8.94 -4.45
N VAL A 35 -5.24 -9.69 -4.23
CA VAL A 35 -5.93 -9.74 -2.94
C VAL A 35 -5.64 -11.07 -2.27
N THR A 36 -4.99 -11.03 -1.11
CA THR A 36 -4.62 -12.21 -0.30
C THR A 36 -5.16 -12.06 1.11
N ARG A 37 -5.23 -13.15 1.89
CA ARG A 37 -5.55 -13.04 3.32
C ARG A 37 -4.44 -12.28 4.02
N LEU A 38 -4.80 -11.44 4.99
CA LEU A 38 -3.84 -10.64 5.74
C LEU A 38 -2.85 -11.52 6.53
N THR A 39 -3.30 -12.67 7.03
CA THR A 39 -2.47 -13.66 7.73
C THR A 39 -1.30 -14.20 6.89
N ASP A 40 -1.45 -14.18 5.57
CA ASP A 40 -0.46 -14.70 4.62
C ASP A 40 0.54 -13.61 4.20
N CYS A 41 0.32 -12.37 4.66
CA CYS A 41 1.17 -11.22 4.39
C CYS A 41 2.10 -10.96 5.58
N LYS A 42 3.38 -11.28 5.41
CA LYS A 42 4.44 -11.02 6.42
C LYS A 42 5.12 -9.66 6.26
N ARG A 43 4.47 -8.69 5.61
CA ARG A 43 5.06 -7.37 5.30
C ARG A 43 4.00 -6.26 5.26
N PRO A 44 4.41 -4.98 5.42
CA PRO A 44 3.67 -3.78 5.10
C PRO A 44 2.83 -3.91 3.84
N THR A 45 1.52 -3.69 3.97
CA THR A 45 0.58 -3.80 2.86
C THR A 45 -0.66 -3.01 3.19
N TRP A 46 -1.36 -2.52 2.16
CA TRP A 46 -2.71 -2.03 2.35
C TRP A 46 -3.60 -3.16 2.89
N SER A 47 -4.36 -2.89 3.95
CA SER A 47 -5.22 -3.89 4.58
C SER A 47 -6.65 -3.39 4.82
N THR A 48 -7.57 -4.36 4.87
CA THR A 48 -8.98 -4.17 5.27
C THR A 48 -9.18 -4.21 6.79
N LEU A 49 -8.13 -4.48 7.59
CA LEU A 49 -8.20 -4.45 9.05
C LEU A 49 -8.48 -3.03 9.55
N ASP A 50 -7.80 -2.06 8.97
CA ASP A 50 -7.89 -0.66 9.39
C ASP A 50 -9.22 0.01 9.02
N ASP A 51 -10.06 -0.64 8.20
CA ASP A 51 -11.39 -0.12 7.82
C ASP A 51 -12.38 -0.13 8.99
N LEU A 52 -12.18 -0.95 10.03
CA LEU A 52 -13.09 -0.99 11.18
C LEU A 52 -12.71 0.01 12.27
N ARG A 53 -11.42 0.18 12.53
CA ARG A 53 -10.91 0.91 13.69
C ARG A 53 -9.49 1.44 13.47
N PHE A 54 -9.28 2.22 12.40
CA PHE A 54 -7.96 2.75 12.03
C PHE A 54 -7.21 3.42 13.21
N GLU A 55 -7.93 4.10 14.10
CA GLU A 55 -7.36 4.83 15.26
C GLU A 55 -7.04 3.92 16.46
N ARG A 56 -7.73 2.79 16.57
CA ARG A 56 -7.80 1.97 17.80
C ARG A 56 -6.79 0.83 17.83
N TYR A 57 -6.21 0.48 16.69
CA TYR A 57 -5.22 -0.60 16.63
C TYR A 57 -3.83 -0.17 17.08
N GLY A 58 -3.63 1.11 17.46
CA GLY A 58 -2.35 1.58 17.96
C GLY A 58 -1.21 1.13 17.07
N VAL A 59 -1.44 1.15 15.75
CA VAL A 59 -0.52 0.65 14.72
C VAL A 59 0.74 1.49 14.86
N GLN A 60 1.65 0.99 15.69
CA GLN A 60 2.92 1.63 15.95
C GLN A 60 3.73 1.31 14.73
N PRO A 61 3.95 2.28 13.83
CA PRO A 61 4.50 1.99 12.52
C PRO A 61 5.78 1.23 12.71
N HIS A 62 5.85 0.00 12.18
CA HIS A 62 7.01 -0.82 12.46
C HIS A 62 8.27 -0.07 12.01
N PRO A 63 9.20 0.26 12.94
CA PRO A 63 10.23 1.25 12.67
C PRO A 63 11.21 0.81 11.58
N LEU A 64 11.24 -0.49 11.25
CA LEU A 64 12.26 -1.12 10.43
C LEU A 64 11.76 -1.82 9.18
N VAL A 65 10.45 -1.88 8.91
CA VAL A 65 10.02 -2.64 7.72
C VAL A 65 10.23 -1.81 6.45
N LYS A 66 11.14 -2.32 5.63
CA LYS A 66 11.52 -1.76 4.34
C LYS A 66 10.35 -1.94 3.37
N LEU A 67 9.79 -0.84 2.89
CA LEU A 67 8.90 -0.85 1.72
C LEU A 67 9.66 -1.51 0.56
N GLU A 68 9.04 -2.51 -0.05
CA GLU A 68 9.62 -3.13 -1.23
C GLU A 68 9.44 -2.24 -2.45
N LEU A 69 10.36 -2.36 -3.41
CA LEU A 69 10.23 -1.63 -4.67
C LEU A 69 8.93 -1.98 -5.41
N SER A 70 8.40 -3.20 -5.23
CA SER A 70 7.11 -3.61 -5.81
C SER A 70 5.93 -2.79 -5.30
N ASP A 71 6.02 -2.21 -4.09
CA ASP A 71 4.94 -1.43 -3.49
C ASP A 71 4.96 0.03 -3.96
N THR A 72 6.02 0.43 -4.68
CA THR A 72 6.24 1.82 -5.12
C THR A 72 5.11 2.34 -5.97
N LEU A 73 4.73 1.62 -7.02
CA LEU A 73 3.68 2.05 -7.95
C LEU A 73 2.36 2.25 -7.22
N LEU A 74 2.01 1.34 -6.31
CA LEU A 74 0.80 1.43 -5.52
C LEU A 74 0.81 2.64 -4.59
N ILE A 75 1.92 2.86 -3.88
CA ILE A 75 2.07 4.00 -2.97
C ILE A 75 2.01 5.33 -3.72
N ILE A 76 2.68 5.43 -4.88
CA ILE A 76 2.62 6.63 -5.72
C ILE A 76 1.21 6.85 -6.26
N GLY A 77 0.53 5.79 -6.72
CA GLY A 77 -0.85 5.87 -7.21
C GLY A 77 -1.82 6.38 -6.15
N LEU A 78 -1.69 5.91 -4.91
CA LEU A 78 -2.51 6.38 -3.77
C LEU A 78 -2.26 7.85 -3.42
N LEU A 79 -1.01 8.30 -3.49
CA LEU A 79 -0.69 9.72 -3.28
C LEU A 79 -1.26 10.57 -4.41
N ALA A 80 -1.18 10.11 -5.65
CA ALA A 80 -1.74 10.78 -6.82
C ALA A 80 -3.28 10.85 -6.77
N SER A 81 -3.94 9.87 -6.15
CA SER A 81 -5.39 9.90 -5.91
C SER A 81 -5.80 10.80 -4.74
N GLY A 82 -4.88 11.60 -4.18
CA GLY A 82 -5.17 12.60 -3.16
C GLY A 82 -5.04 12.13 -1.71
N LEU A 83 -4.57 10.90 -1.44
CA LEU A 83 -4.30 10.50 -0.06
C LEU A 83 -3.05 11.21 0.48
N SER A 84 -3.12 11.65 1.74
CA SER A 84 -1.97 12.23 2.42
C SER A 84 -0.90 11.16 2.70
N GLN A 85 0.38 11.56 2.76
CA GLN A 85 1.48 10.66 3.15
C GLN A 85 1.25 10.01 4.52
N ARG A 86 0.57 10.70 5.45
CA ARG A 86 0.20 10.16 6.76
C ARG A 86 -0.79 9.01 6.61
N ASN A 87 -1.82 9.18 5.78
CA ASN A 87 -2.84 8.15 5.58
C ASN A 87 -2.27 6.92 4.87
N VAL A 88 -1.41 7.13 3.87
CA VAL A 88 -0.71 6.02 3.20
C VAL A 88 0.23 5.30 4.16
N ALA A 89 1.02 6.04 4.96
CA ALA A 89 1.92 5.46 5.96
C ALA A 89 1.16 4.57 6.97
N ASN A 90 0.02 5.06 7.48
CA ASN A 90 -0.83 4.30 8.39
C ASN A 90 -1.38 3.04 7.72
N LYS A 91 -1.88 3.15 6.48
CA LYS A 91 -2.47 1.99 5.75
C LYS A 91 -1.47 0.91 5.41
N PHE A 92 -0.18 1.25 5.30
CA PHE A 92 0.88 0.29 5.02
C PHE A 92 1.65 -0.13 6.27
N ASP A 93 1.28 0.37 7.45
CA ASP A 93 2.02 0.12 8.69
C ASP A 93 3.52 0.46 8.58
N VAL A 94 3.80 1.67 8.11
CA VAL A 94 5.17 2.20 7.96
C VAL A 94 5.26 3.64 8.44
N THR A 95 6.47 4.10 8.77
CA THR A 95 6.66 5.50 9.16
C THR A 95 6.39 6.45 7.99
N ARG A 96 5.88 7.66 8.28
CA ARG A 96 5.78 8.75 7.27
C ARG A 96 7.14 9.02 6.60
N GLY A 97 8.23 8.89 7.35
CA GLY A 97 9.60 9.02 6.85
C GLY A 97 9.95 7.97 5.79
N ALA A 98 9.46 6.73 5.92
CA ALA A 98 9.66 5.68 4.92
C ALA A 98 8.96 6.03 3.59
N VAL A 99 7.71 6.49 3.65
CA VAL A 99 6.97 6.98 2.47
C VAL A 99 7.69 8.17 1.83
N ARG A 100 8.13 9.16 2.62
CA ARG A 100 8.90 10.32 2.12
C ARG A 100 10.19 9.89 1.42
N ARG A 101 10.97 8.98 2.01
CA ARG A 101 12.21 8.46 1.41
C ARG A 101 11.94 7.73 0.09
N LEU A 102 10.87 6.94 0.02
CA LEU A 102 10.44 6.28 -1.19
C LEU A 102 10.10 7.30 -2.29
N VAL A 103 9.25 8.27 -2.00
CA VAL A 103 8.88 9.34 -2.95
C VAL A 103 10.11 10.11 -3.44
N ASN A 104 11.03 10.48 -2.54
CA ASN A 104 12.25 11.18 -2.92
C ASN A 104 13.15 10.32 -3.81
N ARG A 105 13.21 9.00 -3.58
CA ARG A 105 13.96 8.08 -4.44
C ARG A 105 13.36 8.03 -5.85
N VAL A 106 12.03 7.89 -5.97
CA VAL A 106 11.34 7.89 -7.26
C VAL A 106 11.57 9.21 -7.99
N LYS A 107 11.42 10.35 -7.31
CA LYS A 107 11.70 11.67 -7.89
C LYS A 107 13.12 11.76 -8.43
N ARG A 108 14.13 11.37 -7.63
CA ARG A 108 15.54 11.36 -8.08
C ARG A 108 15.76 10.45 -9.28
N GLN A 109 15.13 9.28 -9.33
CA GLN A 109 15.24 8.37 -10.48
C GLN A 109 14.62 8.98 -11.76
N HIS A 110 13.50 9.70 -11.64
CA HIS A 110 12.93 10.45 -12.76
C HIS A 110 13.75 11.68 -13.15
N THR A 111 14.39 12.37 -12.19
CA THR A 111 15.26 13.53 -12.46
C THR A 111 16.61 13.15 -13.06
N VAL A 112 17.03 11.88 -12.98
CA VAL A 112 18.26 11.36 -13.60
C VAL A 112 18.01 10.83 -15.03
N LEU A 113 16.75 10.83 -15.51
CA LEU A 113 16.40 10.56 -16.91
C LEU A 113 15.88 11.80 -17.69
N PRO A 114 16.55 12.98 -17.69
CA PRO A 114 16.36 13.96 -18.74
C PRO A 114 17.41 13.72 -19.81
N GLY A 115 17.10 12.89 -20.81
CA GLY A 115 17.95 12.76 -21.99
C GLY A 115 18.25 11.33 -22.39
N ILE A 116 17.31 10.74 -23.12
CA ILE A 116 17.70 9.97 -24.30
C ILE A 116 16.97 10.64 -25.45
N LYS A 117 17.75 11.23 -26.36
CA LYS A 117 17.32 11.78 -27.64
C LYS A 117 16.70 10.69 -28.50
#